data_AF-A0A3D0X4R4-F1
#
_entry.id   AF-A0A3D0X4R4-F1
#
_cell.length_a   1.000
_cell.length_b   1.000
_cell.length_c   1.000
_cell.angle_alpha   90.00
_cell.angle_beta   90.00
_cell.angle_gamma   90.00
#
_symmetry.space_group_name_H-M   'P 1'
#
loop_
_entity.id
_entity.type
_entity.pdbx_description
1 polymer ?
#
loop_
_entity_poly.entity_id
_entity_poly.type
_entity_poly.pdbx_seq_one_letter_code
_entity_poly.pdbx_strand_id
1 'polypeptide(L)' 'MLNHLLEPNLERIFAHCEHCGGEIYDGEDYYEIDGDCIHEDCFYEYMRELYADCKKEADCRELCAFSRS' A
#
# COMPACT_ATOMS: atom_id res chain seq x y z
N MET A 1 35.06 -11.30 29.05
CA MET A 1 34.18 -12.14 28.21
C MET A 1 32.85 -11.40 28.10
N LEU A 2 32.81 -10.35 27.27
CA LEU A 2 31.61 -9.55 27.03
C LEU A 2 31.22 -9.79 25.57
N ASN A 3 30.55 -10.92 25.34
CA ASN A 3 29.80 -11.11 24.12
C ASN A 3 28.53 -10.28 24.29
N HIS A 4 28.63 -9.01 23.93
CA HIS A 4 27.48 -8.24 23.47
C HIS A 4 27.07 -8.92 22.16
N LEU A 5 26.23 -9.96 22.25
CA LEU A 5 25.45 -10.37 21.08
C LEU A 5 24.58 -9.17 20.79
N LEU A 6 25.03 -8.31 19.87
CA LEU A 6 24.14 -7.39 19.20
C LEU A 6 23.05 -8.29 18.64
N GLU A 7 21.88 -8.22 19.26
CA GLU A 7 20.65 -8.72 18.67
C GLU A 7 20.70 -8.25 17.21
N PRO A 8 20.63 -9.14 16.21
CA PRO A 8 20.47 -8.65 14.85
C PRO A 8 19.22 -7.79 14.96
N ASN A 9 19.34 -6.50 14.61
CA ASN A 9 18.17 -5.66 14.40
C ASN A 9 17.37 -6.47 13.39
N LEU A 10 16.37 -7.20 13.90
CA LEU A 10 15.59 -8.11 13.12
C LEU A 10 14.76 -7.13 12.32
N GLU A 11 15.24 -6.79 11.13
CA GLU A 11 14.57 -5.95 10.15
C GLU A 11 13.26 -6.69 9.88
N ARG A 12 12.26 -6.38 10.71
CA ARG A 12 10.99 -7.08 10.68
C ARG A 12 10.33 -6.59 9.41
N ILE A 13 10.17 -7.50 8.47
CA ILE A 13 9.38 -7.26 7.28
C ILE A 13 7.99 -6.87 7.78
N PHE A 14 7.65 -5.60 7.57
CA PHE A 14 6.39 -5.01 7.99
C PHE A 14 5.30 -5.40 6.99
N ALA A 15 5.59 -5.22 5.69
CA ALA A 15 4.70 -5.55 4.59
C ALA A 15 5.50 -5.88 3.33
N HIS A 16 4.78 -6.25 2.27
CA HIS A 16 5.35 -6.36 0.93
C HIS A 16 4.67 -5.34 0.04
N CYS A 17 5.44 -4.70 -0.83
CA CYS A 17 4.94 -3.77 -1.82
C CYS A 17 4.11 -4.51 -2.85
N GLU A 18 2.83 -4.18 -2.97
CA GLU A 18 1.93 -4.89 -3.88
C GLU A 18 2.18 -4.54 -5.36
N HIS A 19 2.86 -3.41 -5.63
CA HIS A 19 3.23 -2.97 -6.98
C HIS A 19 4.49 -3.67 -7.50
N CYS A 20 5.59 -3.66 -6.74
CA CYS A 20 6.88 -4.21 -7.17
C CYS A 20 7.20 -5.59 -6.60
N GLY A 21 6.46 -6.04 -5.58
CA GLY A 21 6.71 -7.28 -4.84
C GLY A 21 7.88 -7.19 -3.84
N GLY A 22 8.43 -6.00 -3.61
CA GLY A 22 9.55 -5.77 -2.70
C GLY A 22 9.15 -5.85 -1.23
N GLU A 23 10.08 -6.20 -0.35
CA GLU A 23 9.85 -6.19 1.10
C GLU A 23 9.89 -4.73 1.62
N ILE A 24 8.98 -4.40 2.54
CA ILE A 24 8.95 -3.13 3.27
C ILE A 24 9.34 -3.44 4.71
N TYR A 25 10.42 -2.84 5.18
CA TYR A 25 10.94 -3.07 6.52
C TYR A 25 10.35 -2.07 7.53
N ASP A 26 10.23 -2.49 8.79
CA ASP A 26 9.78 -1.65 9.91
C ASP A 26 10.74 -0.44 10.07
N GLY A 27 10.24 0.75 9.72
CA GLY A 27 11.01 1.99 9.74
C GLY A 27 11.30 2.61 8.36
N GLU A 28 10.92 1.94 7.27
CA GLU A 28 10.90 2.53 5.93
C GLU A 28 9.62 3.33 5.66
N ASP A 29 9.71 4.35 4.81
CA ASP A 29 8.58 5.15 4.37
C ASP A 29 7.75 4.39 3.31
N TYR A 30 6.51 4.05 3.66
CA TYR A 30 5.54 3.40 2.78
C TYR A 30 4.15 4.04 2.93
N TYR A 31 3.30 3.82 1.95
CA TYR A 31 1.89 4.21 1.95
C TYR A 31 0.99 2.98 2.00
N GLU A 32 -0.07 3.07 2.80
CA GLU A 32 -1.16 2.08 2.83
C GLU A 32 -2.38 2.64 2.09
N ILE A 33 -2.89 1.93 1.08
CA ILE A 33 -4.05 2.31 0.28
C ILE A 33 -4.98 1.10 0.16
N ASP A 34 -6.21 1.18 0.68
CA ASP A 34 -7.19 0.07 0.66
C ASP A 34 -6.70 -1.27 1.25
N GLY A 35 -5.60 -1.26 2.00
CA GLY A 35 -4.93 -2.46 2.52
C GLY A 35 -3.66 -2.86 1.75
N ASP A 36 -3.41 -2.24 0.59
CA ASP A 36 -2.19 -2.41 -0.18
C ASP A 36 -1.07 -1.56 0.44
N CYS A 37 0.05 -2.18 0.76
CA CYS A 37 1.25 -1.47 1.18
C CYS A 37 2.11 -1.20 -0.05
N ILE A 38 2.54 0.04 -0.26
CA ILE A 38 3.29 0.47 -1.46
C ILE A 38 4.46 1.36 -1.01
N HIS A 39 5.67 1.10 -1.52
CA HIS A 39 6.82 1.99 -1.29
C HIS A 39 6.53 3.42 -1.75
N GLU A 40 7.14 4.43 -1.10
CA GLU A 40 6.93 5.83 -1.52
C GLU A 40 7.26 6.07 -3.00
N ASP A 41 8.27 5.37 -3.53
CA ASP A 41 8.73 5.50 -4.91
C ASP A 41 7.74 4.86 -5.89
N CYS A 42 7.16 3.71 -5.50
CA CYS A 42 6.15 3.01 -6.29
C CYS A 42 4.77 3.68 -6.19
N PHE A 43 4.51 4.47 -5.15
CA PHE A 43 3.21 5.09 -4.89
C PHE A 43 2.73 5.95 -6.06
N TYR A 44 3.60 6.77 -6.64
CA TYR A 44 3.22 7.65 -7.75
C TYR A 44 2.79 6.89 -9.01
N GLU A 45 3.50 5.81 -9.35
CA GLU A 45 3.16 4.98 -10.51
C GLU A 45 1.90 4.16 -10.22
N TYR A 46 1.78 3.58 -9.02
CA TYR A 46 0.58 2.84 -8.58
C TYR A 46 -0.67 3.70 -8.64
N MET A 47 -0.63 4.92 -8.09
CA MET A 47 -1.71 5.89 -8.17
C MET A 47 -2.01 6.28 -9.61
N ARG A 48 -0.98 6.43 -10.46
CA ARG A 48 -1.22 6.72 -11.87
C ARG A 48 -2.00 5.60 -12.54
N GLU A 49 -1.69 4.34 -12.26
CA GLU A 49 -2.37 3.17 -12.82
C GLU A 49 -3.80 3.02 -12.27
N LEU A 50 -3.98 3.13 -10.95
CA LEU A 50 -5.29 3.11 -10.29
C LEU A 50 -6.23 4.20 -10.82
N TYR A 51 -5.74 5.44 -10.91
CA TYR A 51 -6.54 6.56 -11.37
C TYR A 51 -6.58 6.69 -12.90
N ALA A 52 -5.73 5.97 -13.64
CA ALA A 52 -5.84 5.92 -15.10
C ALA A 52 -7.17 5.27 -15.54
N ASP A 53 -7.67 4.28 -14.79
CA ASP A 53 -8.95 3.65 -15.08
C ASP A 53 -10.16 4.47 -14.59
N CYS A 54 -9.95 5.32 -13.58
CA CYS A 54 -10.97 6.23 -13.02
C CYS A 54 -11.48 7.32 -13.99
N LYS A 55 -10.98 7.39 -15.24
CA LYS A 55 -11.62 8.19 -16.31
C LYS A 55 -12.95 7.62 -16.80
N LYS A 56 -13.36 6.44 -16.34
CA LYS A 56 -14.57 5.76 -16.80
C LYS A 56 -15.71 5.67 -15.79
N GLU A 57 -15.80 6.54 -14.79
CA GLU A 57 -17.04 6.65 -14.01
C GLU A 57 -17.53 8.09 -13.88
N ALA A 58 -17.97 8.60 -15.03
CA ALA A 58 -19.10 9.53 -15.09
C ALA A 58 -20.44 8.76 -15.11
N ASP A 59 -20.58 7.69 -14.31
CA ASP A 59 -21.86 7.03 -14.07
C ASP A 59 -22.10 6.82 -12.57
N CYS A 60 -22.12 7.94 -11.84
CA CYS A 60 -22.84 7.98 -10.56
C CYS A 60 -24.32 8.19 -10.87
N ARG A 61 -25.05 7.15 -11.35
CA ARG A 61 -26.52 7.25 -11.45
C ARG A 61 -27.34 6.09 -10.88
N GLU A 62 -26.81 4.91 -10.56
CA GLU A 62 -27.73 3.80 -10.22
C GLU A 62 -27.51 3.10 -8.86
N LEU A 63 -26.55 3.53 -8.01
CA LEU A 63 -26.37 2.92 -6.67
C LEU A 63 -27.07 3.64 -5.51
N CYS A 64 -27.75 4.77 -5.74
CA CYS A 64 -28.64 5.39 -4.74
C CYS A 64 -30.08 4.79 -4.74
N ALA A 65 -30.32 3.63 -5.35
CA ALA A 65 -31.63 2.98 -5.40
C ALA A 65 -31.91 1.96 -4.27
N PHE A 66 -31.03 1.84 -3.28
CA PHE A 66 -31.35 1.23 -1.98
C PHE A 66 -31.64 2.39 -1.00
N SER A 67 -32.86 2.91 -0.85
CA SER A 67 -33.96 2.24 -0.16
C SER A 67 -35.25 3.03 -0.41
N ARG A 68 -36.21 2.48 -1.17
CA ARG A 68 -37.62 2.86 -1.00
C ARG A 68 -38.18 2.04 0.16
N SER A 69 -38.59 2.72 1.23
CA SER A 69 -39.67 2.29 2.13
C SER A 69 -40.40 3.53 2.61
#